data_AF-A0A2V7DKK9-F1
#
_entry.id   AF-A0A2V7DKK9-F1
#
_cell.length_a   1.000
_cell.length_b   1.000
_cell.length_c   1.000
_cell.angle_alpha   90.00
_cell.angle_beta   90.00
_cell.angle_gamma   90.00
#
_symmetry.space_group_name_H-M   'P 1'
#
loop_
_entity.id
_entity.type
_entity.pdbx_description
1 polymer ?
#
loop_
_entity_poly.entity_id
_entity_poly.type
_entity_poly.pdbx_seq_one_letter_code
_entity_poly.pdbx_strand_id
1 'polypeptide(L)'
;MGTFPVSDVVFGRATRYDAGRLTVDRDAVLAAVRQDPRIASAELEIARPGESVRIWPVRDVIEPRIKVEGPGVCYPGICGRDIATVGEGRTHRLAGMGVVEVSSVNWHDAGGDYVETYLDMSGHYGQMYPY
;
A
#
# COMPACT_ATOMS: atom_id res chain seq x y z
N MET A 1 -13.81 9.96 9.89
CA MET A 1 -12.90 9.47 8.85
C MET A 1 -13.43 9.90 7.49
N GLY A 2 -12.62 10.59 6.67
CA GLY A 2 -12.97 10.86 5.27
C GLY A 2 -12.68 9.65 4.41
N THR A 3 -13.63 9.19 3.60
CA THR A 3 -13.45 8.03 2.72
C THR A 3 -13.50 8.49 1.28
N PHE A 4 -12.45 8.19 0.53
CA PHE A 4 -12.33 8.48 -0.88
C PHE A 4 -12.30 7.14 -1.62
N PRO A 5 -13.42 6.71 -2.23
CA PRO A 5 -13.46 5.45 -2.95
C PRO A 5 -12.52 5.48 -4.15
N VAL A 6 -11.81 4.39 -4.42
CA VAL A 6 -10.96 4.19 -5.60
C VAL A 6 -11.55 3.03 -6.37
N SER A 7 -11.85 3.27 -7.64
CA SER A 7 -12.41 2.29 -8.58
C SER A 7 -11.47 1.99 -9.74
N ASP A 8 -10.51 2.88 -10.00
CA ASP A 8 -9.47 2.70 -11.00
C ASP A 8 -8.17 3.38 -10.56
N VAL A 9 -7.05 2.74 -10.89
CA VAL A 9 -5.70 3.26 -10.65
C VAL A 9 -4.93 3.19 -11.96
N VAL A 10 -4.30 4.29 -12.33
CA VAL A 10 -3.47 4.38 -13.54
C VAL A 10 -2.19 5.16 -13.30
N PHE A 11 -1.15 4.87 -14.05
CA PHE A 11 0.01 5.75 -14.10
C PHE A 11 -0.26 6.99 -14.95
N GLY A 12 0.37 8.11 -14.61
CA GLY A 12 0.32 9.34 -15.40
C GLY A 12 1.40 10.32 -14.98
N ARG A 13 1.35 11.53 -15.56
CA ARG A 13 2.39 12.56 -15.38
C ARG A 13 2.37 13.29 -14.02
N ALA A 14 1.28 13.14 -13.26
CA ALA A 14 1.11 13.80 -11.98
C ALA A 14 0.10 13.01 -11.13
N THR A 15 0.42 12.86 -9.86
CA THR A 15 -0.48 12.22 -8.90
C THR A 15 -1.72 13.10 -8.68
N ARG A 16 -2.90 12.54 -8.94
CA ARG A 16 -4.18 13.21 -8.66
C ARG A 16 -5.29 12.19 -8.40
N TYR A 17 -6.26 12.60 -7.61
CA TYR A 17 -7.51 11.86 -7.41
C TYR A 17 -8.65 12.67 -8.02
N ASP A 18 -9.47 12.03 -8.85
CA ASP A 18 -10.64 12.64 -9.47
C ASP A 18 -11.78 11.61 -9.57
N ALA A 19 -12.88 11.87 -8.87
CA ALA A 19 -14.12 11.09 -8.92
C ALA A 19 -13.94 9.55 -8.90
N GLY A 20 -13.05 9.04 -8.05
CA GLY A 20 -12.79 7.60 -7.92
C GLY A 20 -11.69 7.03 -8.80
N ARG A 21 -11.05 7.86 -9.62
CA ARG A 21 -9.86 7.51 -10.39
C ARG A 21 -8.61 8.10 -9.73
N LEU A 22 -7.67 7.24 -9.36
CA LEU A 22 -6.36 7.64 -8.87
C LEU A 22 -5.35 7.58 -10.02
N THR A 23 -4.86 8.73 -10.45
CA THR A 23 -3.64 8.78 -11.27
C THR A 23 -2.43 8.88 -10.36
N VAL A 24 -1.42 8.04 -10.60
CA VAL A 24 -0.18 7.99 -9.84
C VAL A 24 0.99 8.40 -10.73
N ASP A 25 1.78 9.36 -10.29
CA ASP A 25 3.10 9.60 -10.86
C ASP A 25 4.07 8.54 -10.32
N ARG A 26 4.41 7.57 -11.18
CA ARG A 26 5.28 6.44 -10.82
C ARG A 26 6.65 6.91 -10.35
N ASP A 27 7.23 7.88 -11.04
CA ASP A 27 8.58 8.35 -10.77
C ASP A 27 8.63 9.15 -9.48
N ALA A 28 7.61 9.98 -9.21
CA ALA A 28 7.50 10.70 -7.95
C ALA A 28 7.35 9.76 -6.75
N VAL A 29 6.55 8.69 -6.86
CA VAL A 29 6.40 7.69 -5.79
C VAL A 29 7.72 6.95 -5.57
N LEU A 30 8.36 6.47 -6.63
CA LEU A 30 9.63 5.76 -6.51
C LEU A 30 10.75 6.67 -5.98
N ALA A 31 10.76 7.96 -6.35
CA ALA A 31 11.69 8.94 -5.79
C ALA A 31 11.49 9.12 -4.28
N ALA A 32 10.24 9.18 -3.80
CA ALA A 32 9.93 9.26 -2.37
C ALA A 32 10.38 7.99 -1.62
N VAL A 33 10.12 6.80 -2.16
CA VAL A 33 10.56 5.53 -1.57
C VAL A 33 12.09 5.47 -1.46
N ARG A 34 12.80 5.90 -2.49
CA ARG A 34 14.29 5.92 -2.53
C ARG A 34 14.93 6.95 -1.60
N GLN A 35 14.14 7.79 -0.90
CA GLN A 35 14.68 8.64 0.17
C GLN A 35 15.12 7.82 1.39
N ASP A 36 14.60 6.60 1.55
CA ASP A 36 15.06 5.69 2.59
C ASP A 36 16.35 4.96 2.15
N PRO A 37 17.50 5.22 2.79
CA PRO A 37 18.77 4.62 2.38
C PRO A 37 18.84 3.10 2.60
N ARG A 38 17.87 2.52 3.33
CA ARG A 38 17.79 1.07 3.54
C ARG A 38 17.22 0.34 2.31
N ILE A 39 16.58 1.06 1.39
CA ILE A 39 15.97 0.50 0.19
C ILE A 39 16.97 0.56 -0.96
N ALA A 40 17.54 -0.59 -1.33
CA ALA A 40 18.52 -0.69 -2.42
C ALA A 40 17.89 -0.45 -3.80
N SER A 41 16.68 -0.97 -4.02
CA SER A 41 15.92 -0.81 -5.25
C SER A 41 14.42 -0.86 -4.96
N ALA A 42 13.64 -0.19 -5.79
CA ALA A 42 12.18 -0.21 -5.71
C ALA A 42 11.60 -0.16 -7.12
N GLU A 43 10.54 -0.94 -7.32
CA GLU A 43 9.69 -0.95 -8.49
C GLU A 43 8.23 -0.75 -8.03
N LEU A 44 7.39 -0.28 -8.94
CA LEU A 44 5.98 -0.02 -8.66
C LEU A 44 5.15 -0.50 -9.84
N GLU A 45 4.20 -1.37 -9.54
CA GLU A 45 3.27 -1.96 -10.51
C GLU A 45 1.83 -1.75 -10.04
N ILE A 46 0.90 -1.79 -10.99
CA ILE A 46 -0.55 -1.76 -10.72
C ILE A 46 -1.12 -3.09 -11.18
N ALA A 47 -1.76 -3.81 -10.27
CA ALA A 47 -2.53 -5.01 -10.57
C ALA A 47 -4.02 -4.77 -10.27
N ARG A 48 -4.91 -5.24 -11.15
CA ARG A 48 -6.36 -5.06 -11.00
C ARG A 48 -7.07 -6.38 -10.76
N PRO A 49 -8.14 -6.40 -9.94
CA PRO A 49 -9.02 -7.55 -9.87
C PRO A 49 -9.51 -7.97 -11.26
N GLY A 50 -9.44 -9.27 -11.54
CA GLY A 50 -9.70 -9.89 -12.84
C GLY A 50 -8.46 -10.07 -13.74
N GLU A 51 -7.35 -9.39 -13.48
CA GLU A 51 -6.12 -9.58 -14.28
C GLU A 51 -5.47 -10.95 -13.98
N SER A 52 -4.85 -11.54 -15.01
CA SER A 52 -4.09 -12.79 -14.88
C SER A 52 -2.71 -12.51 -14.27
N VAL A 53 -2.71 -12.08 -13.00
CA VAL A 53 -1.55 -11.66 -12.23
C VAL A 53 -1.57 -12.34 -10.86
N ARG A 54 -0.39 -12.80 -10.42
CA ARG A 54 -0.12 -13.26 -9.06
C ARG A 54 0.90 -12.32 -8.43
N ILE A 55 0.60 -11.80 -7.25
CA ILE A 55 1.51 -10.96 -6.45
C ILE A 55 2.19 -11.85 -5.42
N TRP A 56 3.52 -11.85 -5.41
CA TRP A 56 4.33 -12.72 -4.55
C TRP A 56 5.78 -12.22 -4.40
N PRO A 57 6.44 -12.43 -3.23
CA PRO A 57 5.85 -12.84 -1.95
C PRO A 57 5.26 -11.62 -1.23
N VAL A 58 4.00 -11.73 -0.79
CA VAL A 58 3.33 -10.66 -0.05
C VAL A 58 3.88 -10.58 1.37
N ARG A 59 4.24 -9.37 1.79
CA ARG A 59 4.73 -9.08 3.14
C ARG A 59 3.66 -8.41 3.99
N ASP A 60 2.98 -7.42 3.41
CA ASP A 60 1.86 -6.74 4.03
C ASP A 60 0.92 -6.17 2.96
N VAL A 61 -0.32 -5.88 3.35
CA VAL A 61 -1.32 -5.20 2.51
C VAL A 61 -1.91 -4.06 3.30
N ILE A 62 -1.64 -2.84 2.84
CA ILE A 62 -1.96 -1.62 3.59
C ILE A 62 -3.03 -0.82 2.83
N GLU A 63 -4.16 -0.55 3.46
CA GLU A 63 -5.13 0.43 2.97
C GLU A 63 -4.54 1.84 3.14
N PRO A 64 -4.32 2.64 2.06
CA PRO A 64 -3.66 3.93 2.18
C PRO A 64 -4.47 4.91 3.04
N ARG A 65 -3.81 5.47 4.05
CA ARG A 65 -4.42 6.38 5.03
C ARG A 65 -3.50 7.55 5.33
N ILE A 66 -4.10 8.70 5.60
CA ILE A 66 -3.39 9.90 6.05
C ILE A 66 -4.19 10.62 7.13
N LYS A 67 -3.52 10.99 8.22
CA LYS A 67 -4.11 11.83 9.27
C LYS A 67 -3.96 13.30 8.84
N VAL A 68 -5.07 14.02 8.74
CA VAL A 68 -5.11 15.41 8.26
C VAL A 68 -5.42 16.40 9.38
N GLU A 69 -5.84 15.91 10.55
CA GLU A 69 -6.20 16.72 11.71
C GLU A 69 -6.11 15.90 13.01
N GLY A 70 -5.76 16.55 14.11
CA GLY A 70 -5.60 15.93 15.43
C GLY A 70 -4.14 15.57 15.75
N PRO A 71 -3.90 14.96 16.93
CA PRO A 71 -2.55 14.65 17.39
C PRO A 71 -1.89 13.51 16.60
N GLY A 72 -0.59 13.64 16.33
CA GLY A 72 0.24 12.59 15.73
C GLY A 72 -0.05 12.32 14.25
N VAL A 73 0.24 11.09 13.81
CA VAL A 73 0.12 10.62 12.40
C VAL A 73 -0.52 9.24 12.33
N CYS A 74 -0.80 8.73 11.12
CA CYS A 74 -1.16 7.32 10.93
C CYS A 74 0.04 6.43 11.26
N TYR A 75 -0.20 5.25 11.86
CA TYR A 75 0.84 4.29 12.24
C TYR A 75 1.90 4.87 13.21
N PRO A 76 1.51 5.42 14.37
CA PRO A 76 2.45 6.01 15.33
C PRO A 76 3.49 4.98 15.80
N GLY A 77 4.73 5.43 16.00
CA GLY A 77 5.86 4.54 16.32
C GLY A 77 6.53 3.90 15.10
N ILE A 78 5.83 3.82 13.96
CA ILE A 78 6.41 3.50 12.64
C ILE A 78 6.64 4.80 11.86
N CYS A 79 5.56 5.55 11.65
CA CYS A 79 5.57 6.88 11.06
C CYS A 79 5.60 7.90 12.20
N GLY A 80 6.63 8.74 12.26
CA GLY A 80 6.82 9.67 13.38
C GLY A 80 7.22 8.93 14.65
N ARG A 81 8.42 9.24 15.17
CA ARG A 81 9.05 8.46 16.25
C ARG A 81 8.29 8.50 17.59
N ASP A 82 7.39 9.47 17.77
CA ASP A 82 6.63 9.62 19.00
C ASP A 82 5.43 8.68 19.05
N ILE A 83 5.38 7.87 20.09
CA ILE A 83 4.23 7.01 20.42
C ILE A 83 3.17 7.90 21.07
N ALA A 84 2.40 8.60 20.25
CA ALA A 84 1.27 9.42 20.69
C ALA A 84 -0.05 8.61 20.65
N THR A 85 -0.98 8.92 21.54
CA THR A 85 -2.37 8.46 21.42
C THR A 85 -3.03 9.20 20.26
N VAL A 86 -3.37 8.49 19.17
CA VAL A 86 -3.87 9.10 17.92
C VAL A 86 -5.35 8.80 17.62
N GLY A 87 -6.14 8.48 18.64
CA GLY A 87 -7.56 8.10 18.52
C GLY A 87 -8.51 9.25 18.15
N GLU A 88 -8.06 10.50 18.21
CA GLU A 88 -8.86 11.70 17.96
C GLU A 88 -8.51 12.40 16.65
N GLY A 89 -9.39 13.27 16.15
CA GLY A 89 -9.18 14.05 14.92
C GLY A 89 -9.71 13.38 13.66
N ARG A 90 -9.08 13.67 12.51
CA ARG A 90 -9.57 13.25 11.18
C ARG A 90 -8.50 12.55 10.37
N THR A 91 -8.83 11.34 9.94
CA THR A 91 -8.05 10.52 8.99
C THR A 91 -8.82 10.39 7.69
N HIS A 92 -8.12 10.50 6.58
CA HIS A 92 -8.60 10.18 5.24
C HIS A 92 -8.07 8.81 4.80
N ARG A 93 -8.87 8.08 4.03
CA ARG A 93 -8.47 6.80 3.43
C ARG A 93 -8.82 6.73 1.94
N LEU A 94 -8.02 5.98 1.18
CA LEU A 94 -8.35 5.54 -0.17
C LEU A 94 -8.95 4.13 -0.08
N ALA A 95 -10.28 4.02 -0.18
CA ALA A 95 -11.00 2.76 0.00
C ALA A 95 -11.19 2.04 -1.34
N GLY A 96 -11.08 0.71 -1.37
CA GLY A 96 -11.16 -0.09 -2.62
C GLY A 96 -9.81 -0.24 -3.35
N MET A 97 -8.71 0.07 -2.66
CA MET A 97 -7.36 -0.26 -3.11
C MET A 97 -6.47 -0.64 -1.91
N GLY A 98 -5.45 -1.44 -2.17
CA GLY A 98 -4.37 -1.73 -1.23
C GLY A 98 -3.02 -1.44 -1.85
N VAL A 99 -2.05 -1.05 -1.01
CA VAL A 99 -0.63 -1.10 -1.36
C VAL A 99 -0.10 -2.42 -0.82
N VAL A 100 0.31 -3.29 -1.74
CA VAL A 100 0.86 -4.60 -1.40
C VAL A 100 2.38 -4.49 -1.35
N GLU A 101 2.96 -4.72 -0.17
CA GLU A 101 4.40 -4.81 -0.03
C GLU A 101 4.87 -6.18 -0.54
N VAL A 102 5.83 -6.17 -1.45
CA VAL A 102 6.57 -7.36 -1.89
C VAL A 102 8.05 -7.10 -1.70
N SER A 103 8.79 -8.10 -1.23
CA SER A 103 10.23 -7.99 -1.05
C SER A 103 10.95 -9.27 -1.40
N SER A 104 12.15 -9.14 -1.98
CA SER A 104 13.06 -10.26 -2.25
C SER A 104 13.81 -10.75 -1.01
N VAL A 105 13.61 -10.10 0.14
CA VAL A 105 14.26 -10.45 1.40
C VAL A 105 13.45 -11.56 2.06
N ASN A 106 14.09 -12.66 2.41
CA ASN A 106 13.45 -13.73 3.19
C ASN A 106 13.21 -13.25 4.62
N TRP A 107 12.08 -13.65 5.21
CA TRP A 107 11.64 -13.17 6.52
C TRP A 107 12.67 -13.49 7.62
N HIS A 108 13.42 -14.60 7.49
CA HIS A 108 14.60 -14.94 8.30
C HIS A 108 15.55 -15.87 7.53
N ASP A 109 16.87 -15.69 7.65
CA ASP A 109 17.86 -16.72 7.27
C ASP A 109 17.92 -17.88 8.30
N ALA A 110 17.24 -17.74 9.44
CA ALA A 110 17.15 -18.75 10.50
C ALA A 110 15.87 -18.55 11.34
N GLY A 111 14.74 -19.12 10.90
CA GLY A 111 13.48 -19.11 11.65
C GLY A 111 12.32 -19.46 10.74
N GLY A 112 11.66 -20.59 10.98
CA GLY A 112 10.70 -21.25 10.08
C GLY A 112 9.35 -20.55 9.88
N ASP A 113 9.30 -19.23 9.92
CA ASP A 113 8.10 -18.44 9.66
C ASP A 113 8.02 -18.10 8.17
N TYR A 114 7.60 -19.10 7.38
CA TYR A 114 7.31 -18.94 5.96
C TYR A 114 5.91 -18.31 5.81
N VAL A 115 5.77 -17.01 6.12
CA VAL A 115 4.59 -16.26 5.66
C VAL A 115 4.81 -15.92 4.19
N GLU A 116 4.67 -16.96 3.40
CA GLU A 116 4.78 -16.99 1.97
C GLU A 116 3.33 -16.97 1.46
N THR A 117 2.73 -15.77 1.49
CA THR A 117 1.37 -15.54 0.98
C THR A 117 1.45 -14.91 -0.40
N TYR A 118 0.61 -15.37 -1.32
CA TYR A 118 0.39 -14.73 -2.61
C TYR A 118 -1.03 -14.17 -2.68
N LEU A 119 -1.21 -13.18 -3.55
CA LEU A 119 -2.53 -12.72 -3.97
C LEU A 119 -2.69 -13.04 -5.46
N ASP A 120 -3.66 -13.88 -5.77
CA ASP A 120 -4.13 -14.02 -7.14
C ASP A 120 -5.14 -12.92 -7.42
N MET A 121 -5.00 -12.24 -8.55
CA MET A 121 -5.95 -11.22 -8.98
C MET A 121 -7.10 -11.81 -9.82
N SER A 122 -7.05 -13.10 -10.18
CA SER A 122 -8.08 -13.79 -10.95
C SER A 122 -8.26 -15.24 -10.51
N GLY A 123 -9.26 -15.91 -11.08
CA GLY A 123 -9.60 -17.30 -10.74
C GLY A 123 -10.28 -17.44 -9.38
N HIS A 124 -10.44 -18.69 -8.92
CA HIS A 124 -11.18 -19.00 -7.70
C HIS A 124 -10.53 -18.40 -6.45
N TYR A 125 -9.20 -18.44 -6.37
CA TYR A 125 -8.46 -17.84 -5.24
C TYR A 125 -8.60 -16.32 -5.21
N GLY A 126 -8.61 -15.65 -6.37
CA GLY A 126 -8.82 -14.21 -6.40
C GLY A 126 -10.18 -13.79 -5.83
N GLN A 127 -11.24 -14.57 -6.06
CA GLN A 127 -12.57 -14.29 -5.51
C GLN A 127 -12.65 -14.42 -3.97
N MET A 128 -11.68 -15.09 -3.35
CA MET A 128 -11.64 -15.28 -1.89
C MET A 128 -10.93 -14.14 -1.16
N TYR A 129 -10.15 -13.30 -1.86
CA TYR A 129 -9.48 -12.15 -1.25
C TYR A 129 -10.38 -10.92 -1.30
N PRO A 130 -10.60 -10.23 -0.16
CA PRO A 130 -11.30 -8.95 -0.16
C PRO A 130 -10.34 -7.88 -0.72
N TYR A 131 -10.47 -7.57 -2.00
CA TYR A 131 -9.83 -6.38 -2.59
C TYR A 131 -10.58 -5.11 -2.18
#